data_AF-A0A0Q4KR39-F1
#
_entry.id   AF-A0A0Q4KR39-F1
#
_cell.length_a   1.000
_cell.length_b   1.000
_cell.length_c   1.000
_cell.angle_alpha   90.00
_cell.angle_beta   90.00
_cell.angle_gamma   90.00
#
_symmetry.space_group_name_H-M   'P 1'
#
loop_
_entity.id
_entity.type
_entity.pdbx_description
1 polymer ?
#
loop_
_entity_poly.entity_id
_entity_poly.type
_entity_poly.pdbx_seq_one_letter_code
_entity_poly.pdbx_strand_id
1 'polypeptide(L)'
;MKDIWTGLKDAPLWALIAATIVAVALWQVSPLNAAFPADYRGYLPLAAFALAIFALARIVSSATSIASARRERQRNLASTRLTKLYRPMLALFSDQHLTASSAILAPYVRNRVSNAWEAVRQRRGVIRKAGAAWRALGDKCISTSAEMEYGGIFPLDQIKALVRVSADCADGTLLNLLRQADRSHYEDQPQHSEVTDAEYALAQHIFAEHERLSALTDR
;
A
#
# COMPACT_ATOMS: atom_id res chain seq x y z
N MET A 1 -3.25 -13.73 27.66
CA MET A 1 -4.05 -12.83 28.53
C MET A 1 -4.79 -11.72 27.78
N LYS A 2 -4.41 -11.31 26.56
CA LYS A 2 -5.15 -10.30 25.78
C LYS A 2 -6.52 -10.78 25.28
N ASP A 3 -6.71 -12.09 25.10
CA ASP A 3 -7.94 -12.65 24.49
C ASP A 3 -9.16 -12.71 25.43
N ILE A 4 -8.94 -12.75 26.75
CA ILE A 4 -10.04 -12.72 27.73
C ILE A 4 -10.67 -11.32 27.78
N TRP A 5 -9.84 -10.29 27.64
CA TRP A 5 -10.27 -8.89 27.64
C TRP A 5 -11.03 -8.49 26.38
N THR A 6 -10.78 -9.13 25.24
CA THR A 6 -11.58 -8.93 24.02
C THR A 6 -12.96 -9.55 24.16
N GLY A 7 -13.06 -10.76 24.75
CA GLY A 7 -14.35 -11.40 25.02
C GLY A 7 -15.25 -10.59 25.97
N LEU A 8 -14.67 -9.95 26.99
CA LEU A 8 -15.43 -9.12 27.94
C LEU A 8 -15.99 -7.84 27.30
N LYS A 9 -15.30 -7.29 26.27
CA LYS A 9 -15.77 -6.10 25.53
C LYS A 9 -16.94 -6.41 24.58
N ASP A 10 -17.04 -7.65 24.13
CA ASP A 10 -18.08 -8.13 23.22
C ASP A 10 -19.30 -8.74 23.96
N ALA A 11 -19.16 -9.07 25.25
CA ALA A 11 -20.24 -9.54 26.12
C ALA A 11 -21.57 -8.75 26.01
N PRO A 12 -21.58 -7.39 25.99
CA PRO A 12 -22.83 -6.64 25.86
C PRO A 12 -23.50 -6.79 24.48
N LEU A 13 -22.73 -7.06 23.42
CA LEU A 13 -23.28 -7.27 22.08
C LEU A 13 -23.96 -8.64 21.98
N TRP A 14 -23.31 -9.70 22.49
CA TRP A 14 -23.90 -11.04 22.54
C TRP A 14 -25.15 -11.09 23.41
N ALA A 15 -25.17 -10.36 24.53
CA ALA A 15 -26.35 -10.23 25.38
C ALA A 15 -27.52 -9.54 24.66
N LEU A 16 -27.27 -8.45 23.92
CA LEU A 16 -28.30 -7.74 23.14
C LEU A 16 -28.84 -8.59 21.98
N ILE A 17 -27.97 -9.32 21.27
CA ILE A 17 -28.38 -10.23 20.20
C ILE A 17 -29.22 -11.37 20.78
N ALA A 18 -28.77 -11.99 21.88
CA ALA A 18 -29.52 -13.05 22.55
C ALA A 18 -30.89 -12.56 23.04
N ALA A 19 -30.95 -11.38 23.68
CA ALA A 19 -32.20 -10.77 24.12
C ALA A 19 -33.14 -10.47 22.94
N THR A 20 -32.61 -10.01 21.81
CA THR A 20 -33.38 -9.78 20.58
C THR A 20 -33.95 -11.08 20.03
N ILE A 21 -33.13 -12.14 19.94
CA ILE A 21 -33.56 -13.47 19.46
C ILE A 21 -34.66 -14.04 20.37
N VAL A 22 -34.48 -13.93 21.70
CA VAL A 22 -35.48 -14.37 22.67
C VAL A 22 -36.78 -13.58 22.52
N ALA A 23 -36.72 -12.25 22.38
CA ALA A 23 -37.91 -11.42 22.19
C ALA A 23 -38.65 -11.75 20.89
N VAL A 24 -37.92 -12.00 19.79
CA VAL A 24 -38.51 -12.43 18.50
C VAL A 24 -39.12 -13.83 18.60
N ALA A 25 -38.45 -14.76 19.29
CA ALA A 25 -38.95 -16.12 19.51
C ALA A 25 -40.25 -16.11 20.35
N LEU A 26 -40.29 -15.33 21.44
CA LEU A 26 -41.49 -15.13 22.25
C LEU A 26 -42.66 -14.53 21.46
N TRP A 27 -42.37 -13.69 20.46
CA TRP A 27 -43.39 -13.10 19.60
C TRP A 27 -43.92 -14.07 18.53
N GLN A 28 -43.03 -14.78 17.83
CA GLN A 28 -43.36 -15.60 16.64
C GLN A 28 -43.83 -17.01 16.99
N VAL A 29 -43.38 -17.57 18.12
CA VAL A 29 -43.70 -18.94 18.51
C VAL A 29 -45.00 -18.96 19.32
N SER A 30 -46.09 -19.35 18.68
CA SER A 30 -47.45 -19.41 19.26
C SER A 30 -47.54 -20.00 20.69
N PRO A 31 -46.94 -21.16 21.02
CA PRO A 31 -47.01 -21.71 22.37
C PRO A 31 -46.30 -20.86 23.42
N LEU A 32 -45.25 -20.12 23.04
CA LEU A 32 -44.53 -19.23 23.95
C LEU A 32 -45.28 -17.90 24.17
N ASN A 33 -45.90 -17.36 23.13
CA ASN A 33 -46.73 -16.16 23.21
C ASN A 33 -47.97 -16.40 24.10
N ALA A 34 -48.57 -17.59 23.99
CA ALA A 34 -49.72 -17.99 24.81
C ALA A 34 -49.41 -18.07 26.31
N ALA A 35 -48.16 -18.36 26.69
CA ALA A 35 -47.71 -18.40 28.09
C ALA A 35 -47.52 -17.00 28.71
N PHE A 36 -47.47 -15.94 27.91
CA PHE A 36 -47.29 -14.56 28.38
C PHE A 36 -48.64 -13.92 28.79
N PRO A 37 -48.68 -13.07 29.83
CA PRO A 37 -49.92 -12.40 30.25
C PRO A 37 -50.46 -11.49 29.14
N ALA A 38 -51.79 -11.48 28.98
CA ALA A 38 -52.47 -10.81 27.87
C ALA A 38 -52.14 -9.31 27.76
N ASP A 39 -51.99 -8.63 28.90
CA ASP A 39 -51.70 -7.19 28.99
C ASP A 39 -50.37 -6.80 28.34
N TYR A 40 -49.41 -7.72 28.28
CA TYR A 40 -48.05 -7.44 27.78
C TYR A 40 -47.82 -7.87 26.32
N ARG A 41 -48.73 -8.66 25.73
CA ARG A 41 -48.54 -9.22 24.37
C ARG A 41 -48.42 -8.14 23.29
N GLY A 42 -49.11 -7.01 23.46
CA GLY A 42 -49.04 -5.88 22.54
C GLY A 42 -47.67 -5.17 22.53
N TYR A 43 -46.89 -5.28 23.60
CA TYR A 43 -45.60 -4.60 23.74
C TYR A 43 -44.40 -5.45 23.28
N LEU A 44 -44.57 -6.77 23.11
CA LEU A 44 -43.51 -7.66 22.60
C LEU A 44 -42.89 -7.23 21.27
N PRO A 45 -43.66 -6.87 20.21
CA PRO A 45 -43.07 -6.41 18.95
C PRO A 45 -42.29 -5.09 19.11
N LEU A 46 -42.77 -4.19 19.98
CA LEU A 46 -42.08 -2.93 20.28
C LEU A 46 -40.74 -3.20 21.00
N ALA A 47 -40.73 -4.09 21.98
CA ALA A 47 -39.53 -4.47 22.72
C ALA A 47 -38.51 -5.18 21.81
N ALA A 48 -38.97 -6.11 20.95
CA ALA A 48 -38.11 -6.78 19.97
C ALA A 48 -37.49 -5.78 18.98
N PHE A 49 -38.27 -4.81 18.51
CA PHE A 49 -37.79 -3.77 17.60
C PHE A 49 -36.77 -2.84 18.27
N ALA A 50 -37.02 -2.41 19.51
CA ALA A 50 -36.08 -1.59 20.28
C ALA A 50 -34.76 -2.33 20.51
N LEU A 51 -34.79 -3.60 20.94
CA LEU A 51 -33.60 -4.43 21.14
C LEU A 51 -32.82 -4.63 19.83
N ALA A 52 -33.52 -4.84 18.71
CA ALA A 52 -32.88 -4.95 17.40
C ALA A 52 -32.16 -3.65 17.00
N ILE A 53 -32.77 -2.48 17.24
CA ILE A 53 -32.11 -1.18 16.99
C ILE A 53 -30.87 -1.03 17.85
N PHE A 54 -30.95 -1.34 19.15
CA PHE A 54 -29.78 -1.27 20.05
C PHE A 54 -28.66 -2.22 19.63
N ALA A 55 -29.02 -3.45 19.23
CA ALA A 55 -28.06 -4.42 18.72
C ALA A 55 -27.38 -3.91 17.43
N LEU A 56 -28.15 -3.38 16.47
CA LEU A 56 -27.61 -2.80 15.23
C LEU A 56 -26.70 -1.59 15.51
N ALA A 57 -27.12 -0.67 16.37
CA ALA A 57 -26.32 0.49 16.75
C ALA A 57 -24.99 0.05 17.38
N ARG A 58 -25.01 -0.99 18.22
CA ARG A 58 -23.79 -1.54 18.82
C ARG A 58 -22.89 -2.23 17.81
N ILE A 59 -23.44 -3.00 16.87
CA ILE A 59 -22.68 -3.61 15.76
C ILE A 59 -21.95 -2.54 14.96
N VAL A 60 -22.66 -1.47 14.57
CA VAL A 60 -22.06 -0.35 13.81
C VAL A 60 -20.96 0.34 14.62
N SER A 61 -21.20 0.63 15.90
CA SER A 61 -20.20 1.23 16.80
C SER A 61 -18.96 0.34 16.97
N SER A 62 -19.13 -0.97 17.12
CA SER A 62 -18.01 -1.91 17.21
C SER A 62 -17.24 -1.96 15.89
N ALA A 63 -17.93 -2.01 14.75
CA ALA A 63 -17.30 -2.01 13.44
C ALA A 63 -16.48 -0.73 13.18
N THR A 64 -17.01 0.44 13.54
CA THR A 64 -16.28 1.71 13.40
C THR A 64 -15.07 1.76 14.34
N SER A 65 -15.17 1.24 15.56
CA SER A 65 -14.04 1.17 16.50
C SER A 65 -12.92 0.23 16.03
N ILE A 66 -13.26 -0.90 15.40
CA ILE A 66 -12.28 -1.81 14.82
C ILE A 66 -11.64 -1.17 13.60
N ALA A 67 -12.43 -0.48 12.76
CA ALA A 67 -11.93 0.23 11.61
C ALA A 67 -10.99 1.38 12.01
N SER A 68 -11.32 2.15 13.05
CA SER A 68 -10.45 3.22 13.57
C SER A 68 -9.16 2.64 14.17
N ALA A 69 -9.24 1.59 14.97
CA ALA A 69 -8.05 0.92 15.53
C ALA A 69 -7.13 0.34 14.44
N ARG A 70 -7.70 -0.21 13.36
CA ARG A 70 -6.93 -0.67 12.20
C ARG A 70 -6.24 0.49 11.49
N ARG A 71 -6.94 1.61 11.28
CA ARG A 71 -6.37 2.82 10.66
C ARG A 71 -5.24 3.40 11.51
N GLU A 72 -5.43 3.47 12.82
CA GLU A 72 -4.41 3.96 13.75
C GLU A 72 -3.18 3.05 13.75
N ARG A 73 -3.37 1.73 13.75
CA ARG A 73 -2.26 0.78 13.63
C ARG A 73 -1.51 0.96 12.30
N GLN A 74 -2.22 1.15 11.19
CA GLN A 74 -1.60 1.41 9.89
C GLN A 74 -0.81 2.73 9.89
N ARG A 75 -1.37 3.80 10.47
CA ARG A 75 -0.68 5.09 10.64
C ARG A 75 0.57 4.96 11.50
N ASN A 76 0.49 4.25 12.61
CA ASN A 76 1.64 4.04 13.49
C ASN A 76 2.76 3.26 12.79
N LEU A 77 2.42 2.24 12.01
CA LEU A 77 3.39 1.51 11.20
C LEU A 77 4.00 2.39 10.10
N ALA A 78 3.17 3.18 9.40
CA ALA A 78 3.62 4.11 8.38
C ALA A 78 4.55 5.18 8.94
N SER A 79 4.17 5.80 10.06
CA SER A 79 4.97 6.79 10.80
C SER A 79 6.30 6.19 11.28
N THR A 80 6.28 4.95 11.76
CA THR A 80 7.50 4.25 12.18
C THR A 80 8.45 4.04 11.01
N ARG A 81 7.94 3.55 9.86
CA ARG A 81 8.75 3.38 8.63
C ARG A 81 9.28 4.70 8.11
N LEU A 82 8.43 5.73 8.07
CA LEU A 82 8.81 7.06 7.64
C LEU A 82 9.96 7.60 8.50
N THR A 83 9.81 7.55 9.81
CA THR A 83 10.76 8.15 10.75
C THR A 83 12.07 7.37 10.84
N LYS A 84 12.01 6.04 10.89
CA LYS A 84 13.20 5.20 11.10
C LYS A 84 13.98 4.86 9.83
N LEU A 85 13.34 4.92 8.66
CA LEU A 85 13.92 4.43 7.40
C LEU A 85 13.90 5.49 6.30
N TYR A 86 12.73 5.99 5.89
CA TYR A 86 12.65 6.85 4.72
C TYR A 86 13.15 8.29 4.94
N ARG A 87 12.91 8.89 6.11
CA ARG A 87 13.47 10.22 6.46
C ARG A 87 15.00 10.25 6.47
N PRO A 88 15.71 9.33 7.16
CA PRO A 88 17.18 9.35 7.11
C PRO A 88 17.72 9.04 5.71
N MET A 89 17.06 8.16 4.93
CA MET A 89 17.45 7.94 3.53
C MET A 89 17.26 9.19 2.68
N LEU A 90 16.15 9.91 2.86
CA LEU A 90 15.89 11.17 2.15
C LEU A 90 16.91 12.26 2.51
N ALA A 91 17.33 12.32 3.78
CA ALA A 91 18.34 13.27 4.24
C ALA A 91 19.67 13.12 3.48
N LEU A 92 20.03 11.90 3.06
CA LEU A 92 21.23 11.67 2.23
C LEU A 92 21.17 12.44 0.89
N PHE A 93 19.97 12.56 0.33
CA PHE A 93 19.72 13.28 -0.91
C PHE A 93 19.54 14.80 -0.72
N SER A 94 19.57 15.29 0.52
CA SER A 94 19.58 16.75 0.78
C SER A 94 20.97 17.33 0.58
N ASP A 95 22.01 16.55 0.93
CA ASP A 95 23.40 16.93 0.71
C ASP A 95 23.86 16.56 -0.71
N GLN A 96 23.26 15.53 -1.31
CA GLN A 96 23.63 14.99 -2.61
C GLN A 96 22.44 15.07 -3.57
N HIS A 97 22.52 15.97 -4.54
CA HIS A 97 21.39 16.27 -5.42
C HIS A 97 21.40 15.30 -6.60
N LEU A 98 20.32 14.52 -6.73
CA LEU A 98 20.13 13.62 -7.87
C LEU A 98 19.44 14.39 -8.99
N THR A 99 20.15 14.66 -10.07
CA THR A 99 19.62 15.36 -11.24
C THR A 99 19.44 14.36 -12.38
N ALA A 100 18.19 14.21 -12.81
CA ALA A 100 17.84 13.32 -13.91
C ALA A 100 17.45 14.14 -15.13
N SER A 101 18.11 13.85 -16.24
CA SER A 101 17.72 14.32 -17.56
C SER A 101 17.01 13.19 -18.29
N SER A 102 15.84 13.48 -18.86
CA SER A 102 15.10 12.53 -19.68
C SER A 102 15.01 13.04 -21.11
N ALA A 103 15.47 12.24 -22.06
CA ALA A 103 15.36 12.52 -23.48
C ALA A 103 14.31 11.60 -24.12
N ILE A 104 13.37 12.19 -24.85
CA ILE A 104 12.43 11.44 -25.69
C ILE A 104 13.09 11.22 -27.05
N LEU A 105 13.55 10.00 -27.32
CA LEU A 105 14.29 9.70 -28.57
C LEU A 105 13.34 9.55 -29.78
N ALA A 106 12.08 9.18 -29.56
CA ALA A 106 11.08 9.01 -30.63
C ALA A 106 9.82 9.89 -30.40
N PRO A 107 9.94 11.23 -30.46
CA PRO A 107 8.81 12.12 -30.18
C PRO A 107 7.73 11.99 -31.26
N TYR A 108 8.11 11.85 -32.53
CA TYR A 108 7.20 11.79 -33.67
C TYR A 108 6.75 10.37 -34.00
N VAL A 109 5.50 10.24 -34.48
CA VAL A 109 4.91 8.96 -34.91
C VAL A 109 5.75 8.29 -36.00
N ARG A 110 6.33 9.06 -36.93
CA ARG A 110 7.19 8.52 -38.00
C ARG A 110 8.41 7.77 -37.45
N ASN A 111 9.01 8.26 -36.35
CA ASN A 111 10.16 7.62 -35.73
C ASN A 111 9.72 6.31 -35.06
N ARG A 112 8.55 6.29 -34.41
CA ARG A 112 7.99 5.09 -33.79
C ARG A 112 7.60 4.02 -34.81
N VAL A 113 7.08 4.43 -35.98
CA VAL A 113 6.80 3.53 -37.10
C VAL A 113 8.10 2.92 -37.63
N SER A 114 9.17 3.71 -37.76
CA SER A 114 10.50 3.22 -38.14
C SER A 114 11.02 2.16 -37.15
N ASN A 115 10.96 2.46 -35.85
CA ASN A 115 11.38 1.53 -34.79
C ASN A 115 10.51 0.26 -34.77
N ALA A 116 9.19 0.38 -34.99
CA ALA A 116 8.30 -0.76 -35.08
C ALA A 116 8.61 -1.64 -36.30
N TRP A 117 8.97 -1.04 -37.43
CA TRP A 117 9.38 -1.76 -38.63
C TRP A 117 10.68 -2.55 -38.41
N GLU A 118 11.67 -1.95 -37.76
CA GLU A 118 12.90 -2.64 -37.38
C GLU A 118 12.65 -3.81 -36.42
N ALA A 119 11.80 -3.60 -35.41
CA ALA A 119 11.42 -4.65 -34.46
C ALA A 119 10.70 -5.85 -35.13
N VAL A 120 9.90 -5.58 -36.18
CA VAL A 120 9.25 -6.61 -37.00
C VAL A 120 10.26 -7.36 -37.87
N ARG A 121 11.25 -6.66 -38.42
CA ARG A 121 12.27 -7.24 -39.29
C ARG A 121 13.18 -8.22 -38.53
N GLN A 122 13.51 -7.93 -37.28
CA GLN A 122 14.46 -8.72 -36.49
C GLN A 122 13.85 -9.99 -35.83
N ARG A 123 12.52 -10.06 -35.64
CA ARG A 123 11.87 -11.19 -34.91
C ARG A 123 11.32 -12.27 -35.84
N ARG A 124 11.40 -13.54 -35.40
CA ARG A 124 10.75 -14.69 -36.09
C ARG A 124 9.37 -14.99 -35.47
N GLY A 125 8.36 -15.19 -36.33
CA GLY A 125 6.98 -15.54 -35.97
C GLY A 125 5.98 -14.38 -36.01
N VAL A 126 4.82 -14.58 -36.66
CA VAL A 126 3.83 -13.53 -36.98
C VAL A 126 3.22 -12.88 -35.72
N ILE A 127 2.86 -13.68 -34.72
CA ILE A 127 2.27 -13.18 -33.46
C ILE A 127 3.29 -12.34 -32.67
N ARG A 128 4.55 -12.81 -32.62
CA ARG A 128 5.64 -12.09 -31.95
C ARG A 128 6.00 -10.78 -32.66
N LYS A 129 5.88 -10.74 -34.00
CA LYS A 129 6.05 -9.53 -34.81
C LYS A 129 4.96 -8.50 -34.52
N ALA A 130 3.70 -8.90 -34.56
CA ALA A 130 2.57 -8.00 -34.28
C ALA A 130 2.63 -7.43 -32.86
N GLY A 131 2.90 -8.27 -31.86
CA GLY A 131 3.05 -7.82 -30.47
C GLY A 131 4.25 -6.89 -30.27
N ALA A 132 5.37 -7.13 -30.96
CA ALA A 132 6.54 -6.26 -30.88
C ALA A 132 6.31 -4.91 -31.59
N ALA A 133 5.68 -4.91 -32.78
CA ALA A 133 5.30 -3.69 -33.48
C ALA A 133 4.37 -2.82 -32.64
N TRP A 134 3.36 -3.42 -32.00
CA TRP A 134 2.42 -2.71 -31.17
C TRP A 134 3.11 -2.03 -29.98
N ARG A 135 4.02 -2.73 -29.30
CA ARG A 135 4.82 -2.14 -28.23
C ARG A 135 5.71 -1.01 -28.73
N ALA A 136 6.41 -1.21 -29.84
CA ALA A 136 7.32 -0.21 -30.41
C ALA A 136 6.60 1.04 -30.94
N LEU A 137 5.35 0.92 -31.40
CA LEU A 137 4.51 2.08 -31.78
C LEU A 137 4.12 2.94 -30.57
N GLY A 138 3.89 2.30 -29.43
CA GLY A 138 3.59 2.97 -28.17
C GLY A 138 4.83 3.49 -27.44
N ASP A 139 5.99 2.91 -27.73
CA ASP A 139 7.25 3.28 -27.08
C ASP A 139 7.77 4.62 -27.59
N LYS A 140 7.97 5.55 -26.66
CA LYS A 140 8.56 6.87 -26.94
C LYS A 140 10.09 6.83 -26.87
N CYS A 141 10.67 5.68 -26.52
CA CYS A 141 12.09 5.46 -26.29
C CYS A 141 12.63 6.56 -25.36
N ILE A 142 12.06 6.62 -24.15
CA ILE A 142 12.51 7.57 -23.13
C ILE A 142 13.84 7.03 -22.59
N SER A 143 14.92 7.72 -22.89
CA SER A 143 16.21 7.49 -22.24
C SER A 143 16.30 8.43 -21.06
N THR A 144 16.57 7.88 -19.88
CA THR A 144 16.83 8.68 -18.69
C THR A 144 18.32 8.53 -18.38
N SER A 145 19.00 9.65 -18.21
CA SER A 145 20.36 9.69 -17.69
C SER A 145 20.30 10.47 -16.38
N ALA A 146 20.78 9.85 -15.31
CA ALA A 146 20.82 10.45 -14.00
C ALA A 146 22.27 10.63 -13.57
N GLU A 147 22.54 11.78 -12.98
CA GLU A 147 23.85 12.15 -12.46
C GLU A 147 23.67 12.77 -11.07
N MET A 148 24.66 12.54 -10.21
CA MET A 148 24.76 13.22 -8.94
C MET A 148 25.38 14.61 -9.18
N GLU A 149 24.57 15.65 -9.00
CA GLU A 149 25.03 17.03 -9.07
C GLU A 149 26.08 17.28 -7.96
N TYR A 150 27.10 18.08 -8.27
CA TYR A 150 28.27 18.36 -7.42
C TYR A 150 29.28 17.21 -7.25
N GLY A 151 29.26 16.19 -8.13
CA GLY A 151 30.35 15.22 -8.24
C GLY A 151 30.43 14.21 -7.09
N GLY A 152 29.32 14.02 -6.36
CA GLY A 152 29.21 13.00 -5.32
C GLY A 152 28.94 11.61 -5.89
N ILE A 153 29.38 10.56 -5.17
CA ILE A 153 29.03 9.18 -5.49
C ILE A 153 27.64 8.90 -4.90
N PHE A 154 26.80 8.14 -5.61
CA PHE A 154 25.50 7.70 -5.12
C PHE A 154 25.66 7.01 -3.74
N PRO A 155 24.86 7.37 -2.70
CA PRO A 155 25.13 6.99 -1.32
C PRO A 155 24.66 5.57 -0.99
N LEU A 156 24.94 4.60 -1.86
CA LEU A 156 24.43 3.24 -1.78
C LEU A 156 24.81 2.54 -0.48
N ASP A 157 26.04 2.69 -0.03
CA ASP A 157 26.52 2.04 1.20
C ASP A 157 25.88 2.63 2.46
N GLN A 158 25.59 3.92 2.44
CA GLN A 158 24.87 4.60 3.53
C GLN A 158 23.42 4.12 3.57
N ILE A 159 22.77 3.98 2.40
CA ILE A 159 21.43 3.39 2.30
C ILE A 159 21.44 1.95 2.81
N LYS A 160 22.40 1.11 2.42
CA LYS A 160 22.55 -0.26 2.95
C LYS A 160 22.69 -0.28 4.46
N ALA A 161 23.51 0.63 5.03
CA ALA A 161 23.70 0.72 6.47
C ALA A 161 22.40 1.08 7.19
N LEU A 162 21.64 2.08 6.69
CA LEU A 162 20.34 2.46 7.23
C LEU A 162 19.32 1.31 7.17
N VAL A 163 19.25 0.62 6.03
CA VAL A 163 18.35 -0.52 5.84
C VAL A 163 18.71 -1.67 6.78
N ARG A 164 20.00 -1.92 7.05
CA ARG A 164 20.44 -2.95 8.01
C ARG A 164 20.01 -2.63 9.43
N VAL A 165 20.12 -1.37 9.86
CA VAL A 165 19.70 -0.92 11.20
C VAL A 165 18.18 -1.00 11.36
N SER A 166 17.43 -0.69 10.30
CA SER A 166 15.97 -0.64 10.30
C SER A 166 15.35 -1.77 9.47
N ALA A 167 15.91 -2.98 9.52
CA ALA A 167 15.52 -4.11 8.67
C ALA A 167 14.03 -4.50 8.83
N ASP A 168 13.49 -4.39 10.05
CA ASP A 168 12.08 -4.67 10.35
C ASP A 168 11.11 -3.72 9.62
N CYS A 169 11.60 -2.56 9.17
CA CYS A 169 10.82 -1.55 8.47
C CYS A 169 10.93 -1.63 6.95
N ALA A 170 11.92 -2.36 6.42
CA ALA A 170 12.17 -2.48 5.00
C ALA A 170 11.16 -3.43 4.34
N ASP A 171 10.55 -2.99 3.24
CA ASP A 171 9.65 -3.83 2.47
C ASP A 171 10.41 -4.64 1.40
N GLY A 172 9.76 -5.67 0.84
CA GLY A 172 10.39 -6.52 -0.17
C GLY A 172 10.78 -5.77 -1.43
N THR A 173 10.04 -4.72 -1.80
CA THR A 173 10.33 -3.88 -2.97
C THR A 173 11.64 -3.11 -2.77
N LEU A 174 11.80 -2.41 -1.65
CA LEU A 174 13.05 -1.70 -1.33
C LEU A 174 14.24 -2.66 -1.31
N LEU A 175 14.11 -3.83 -0.68
CA LEU A 175 15.19 -4.81 -0.63
C LEU A 175 15.58 -5.34 -2.01
N ASN A 176 14.62 -5.54 -2.90
CA ASN A 176 14.89 -5.98 -4.27
C ASN A 176 15.57 -4.89 -5.09
N LEU A 177 15.11 -3.63 -4.99
CA LEU A 177 15.75 -2.50 -5.66
C LEU A 177 17.17 -2.27 -5.13
N LEU A 178 17.38 -2.39 -3.83
CA LEU A 178 18.70 -2.27 -3.22
C LEU A 178 19.67 -3.35 -3.73
N ARG A 179 19.21 -4.59 -3.88
CA ARG A 179 20.02 -5.67 -4.47
C ARG A 179 20.32 -5.44 -5.94
N GLN A 180 19.37 -4.89 -6.70
CA GLN A 180 19.57 -4.54 -8.10
C GLN A 180 20.60 -3.41 -8.25
N ALA A 181 20.49 -2.37 -7.43
CA ALA A 181 21.44 -1.25 -7.39
C ALA A 181 22.85 -1.72 -6.96
N ASP A 182 22.95 -2.60 -5.96
CA ASP A 182 24.23 -3.19 -5.54
C ASP A 182 24.89 -4.00 -6.67
N ARG A 183 24.08 -4.75 -7.41
CA ARG A 183 24.56 -5.52 -8.55
C ARG A 183 25.00 -4.64 -9.71
N SER A 184 24.22 -3.61 -10.09
CA SER A 184 24.57 -2.71 -11.19
C SER A 184 25.84 -1.93 -10.86
N HIS A 185 25.99 -1.47 -9.62
CA HIS A 185 27.18 -0.75 -9.18
C HIS A 185 28.46 -1.59 -9.35
N TYR A 186 28.38 -2.89 -9.07
CA TYR A 186 29.50 -3.82 -9.26
C TYR A 186 29.79 -4.13 -10.74
N GLU A 187 28.74 -4.31 -11.56
CA GLU A 187 28.86 -4.70 -12.96
C GLU A 187 29.29 -3.54 -13.87
N ASP A 188 28.70 -2.35 -13.68
CA ASP A 188 28.86 -1.21 -14.59
C ASP A 188 30.05 -0.31 -14.20
N GLN A 189 30.49 -0.34 -12.93
CA GLN A 189 31.54 0.54 -12.38
C GLN A 189 31.39 2.00 -12.84
N PRO A 190 30.26 2.64 -12.53
CA PRO A 190 29.93 3.97 -13.05
C PRO A 190 31.03 4.98 -12.71
N GLN A 191 31.32 5.88 -13.65
CA GLN A 191 32.33 6.91 -13.43
C GLN A 191 31.78 7.96 -12.46
N HIS A 192 32.40 8.05 -11.28
CA HIS A 192 32.21 9.06 -10.21
C HIS A 192 30.78 9.58 -9.95
N SER A 193 30.23 10.40 -10.84
CA SER A 193 28.91 11.04 -10.72
C SER A 193 27.78 10.36 -11.49
N GLU A 194 28.07 9.41 -12.37
CA GLU A 194 27.04 8.68 -13.13
C GLU A 194 26.21 7.78 -12.21
N VAL A 195 24.88 7.82 -12.39
CA VAL A 195 23.93 6.99 -11.64
C VAL A 195 23.34 5.96 -12.56
N THR A 196 23.46 4.69 -12.19
CA THR A 196 22.88 3.57 -12.96
C THR A 196 21.35 3.61 -12.91
N ASP A 197 20.68 3.03 -13.91
CA ASP A 197 19.21 2.96 -13.95
C ASP A 197 18.61 2.31 -12.69
N ALA A 198 19.32 1.33 -12.10
CA ALA A 198 18.87 0.65 -10.89
C ALA A 198 19.03 1.53 -9.63
N GLU A 199 20.10 2.30 -9.52
CA GLU A 199 20.29 3.29 -8.45
C GLU A 199 19.26 4.42 -8.57
N TYR A 200 18.99 4.89 -9.79
CA TYR A 200 17.95 5.87 -10.06
C TYR A 200 16.56 5.33 -9.68
N ALA A 201 16.23 4.09 -10.05
CA ALA A 201 14.98 3.45 -9.66
C ALA A 201 14.83 3.29 -8.13
N LEU A 202 15.93 2.97 -7.44
CA LEU A 202 15.97 2.94 -5.98
C LEU A 202 15.68 4.31 -5.38
N ALA A 203 16.31 5.37 -5.89
CA ALA A 203 16.07 6.73 -5.43
C ALA A 203 14.61 7.16 -5.67
N GLN A 204 14.07 6.94 -6.86
CA GLN A 204 12.66 7.20 -7.17
C GLN A 204 11.71 6.51 -6.20
N HIS A 205 11.97 5.24 -5.88
CA HIS A 205 11.17 4.51 -4.92
C HIS A 205 11.26 5.14 -3.52
N ILE A 206 12.44 5.55 -3.07
CA ILE A 206 12.63 6.22 -1.78
C ILE A 206 11.83 7.53 -1.72
N PHE A 207 11.91 8.38 -2.75
CA PHE A 207 11.15 9.64 -2.82
C PHE A 207 9.64 9.38 -2.81
N ALA A 208 9.16 8.50 -3.69
CA ALA A 208 7.74 8.19 -3.82
C ALA A 208 7.16 7.60 -2.52
N GLU A 209 7.89 6.70 -1.87
CA GLU A 209 7.44 6.08 -0.64
C GLU A 209 7.52 7.05 0.56
N HIS A 210 8.51 7.94 0.59
CA HIS A 210 8.55 9.02 1.57
C HIS A 210 7.31 9.94 1.44
N GLU A 211 6.98 10.41 0.24
CA GLU A 211 5.79 11.23 -0.01
C GLU A 211 4.50 10.49 0.37
N ARG A 212 4.39 9.22 -0.04
CA ARG A 212 3.23 8.38 0.27
C ARG A 212 3.03 8.22 1.77
N LEU A 213 4.09 7.92 2.51
CA LEU A 213 4.04 7.72 3.96
C LEU A 213 3.82 9.05 4.71
N SER A 214 4.37 10.15 4.22
CA SER A 214 4.12 11.49 4.78
C SER A 214 2.66 11.87 4.63
N ALA A 215 2.08 11.71 3.44
CA ALA A 215 0.66 11.97 3.19
C ALA A 215 -0.29 11.08 4.01
N LEU A 216 0.14 9.87 4.39
CA LEU A 216 -0.63 8.99 5.28
C LEU A 216 -0.52 9.38 6.76
N THR A 217 0.57 10.05 7.15
CA THR A 217 0.85 10.43 8.53
C THR A 217 0.25 11.80 8.87
N ASP A 218 0.21 12.72 7.91
CA ASP A 218 -0.30 14.09 8.09
C ASP A 218 -1.85 14.19 8.07
N ARG A 219 -2.54 13.10 7.72
CA ARG A 219 -4.01 12.96 7.73
C ARG A 219 -4.49 12.24 8.98
#